data_AF-A0A7V2WRN7-F1
#
_entry.id   AF-A0A7V2WRN7-F1
#
_cell.length_a   1.000
_cell.length_b   1.000
_cell.length_c   1.000
_cell.angle_alpha   90.00
_cell.angle_beta   90.00
_cell.angle_gamma   90.00
#
_symmetry.space_group_name_H-M   'P 1'
#
loop_
_entity.id
_entity.type
_entity.pdbx_description
1 polymer ?
#
loop_
_entity_poly.entity_id
_entity_poly.type
_entity_poly.pdbx_seq_one_letter_code
_entity_poly.pdbx_strand_id
1 'polypeptide(L)'
;MQNKPEPATSKNIFIAKPSDEGQRIDNFLLKTLKDLSKSNIYKLLRKGQIRVNGKRTKPIYRIVANDAIRVPPFLIPNQDGEAYVSEHIIKQIRQAVIFENNNFVIINKPSGLAVHSGTGVRVGLIEV
;
A
#
# COMPACT_ATOMS: atom_id res chain seq x y z
N MET A 1 12.15 -1.40 -39.76
CA MET A 1 12.80 -1.47 -38.43
C MET A 1 11.89 -0.75 -37.43
N GLN A 2 10.92 -1.46 -36.85
CA GLN A 2 9.96 -0.86 -35.92
C GLN A 2 10.49 -1.01 -34.49
N ASN A 3 10.76 0.12 -33.87
CA ASN A 3 11.11 0.24 -32.46
C ASN A 3 9.99 -0.34 -31.61
N LYS A 4 10.28 -1.44 -30.92
CA LYS A 4 9.44 -1.97 -29.84
C LYS A 4 9.64 -1.05 -28.64
N PRO A 5 8.59 -0.49 -28.03
CA PRO A 5 8.76 0.28 -26.80
C PRO A 5 9.31 -0.65 -25.72
N GLU A 6 10.44 -0.27 -25.13
CA GLU A 6 10.98 -0.91 -23.92
C GLU A 6 9.88 -0.88 -22.83
N PRO A 7 9.61 -2.01 -22.15
CA PRO A 7 8.61 -2.01 -21.10
C PRO A 7 9.12 -1.14 -19.95
N ALA A 8 8.39 -0.05 -19.68
CA ALA A 8 8.57 0.79 -18.50
C ALA A 8 8.84 -0.09 -17.28
N THR A 9 9.98 0.12 -16.61
CA THR A 9 10.37 -0.58 -15.40
C THR A 9 9.25 -0.41 -14.38
N SER A 10 8.37 -1.41 -14.32
CA SER A 10 7.09 -1.28 -13.65
C SER A 10 7.36 -1.14 -12.16
N LYS A 11 6.86 -0.07 -11.53
CA LYS A 11 7.10 0.27 -10.10
C LYS A 11 6.93 -0.94 -9.16
N ASN A 12 6.16 -1.96 -9.55
CA ASN A 12 5.87 -3.21 -8.85
C ASN A 12 6.86 -4.38 -9.00
N ILE A 13 8.09 -4.11 -9.43
CA ILE A 13 9.16 -5.13 -9.47
C ILE A 13 10.30 -4.70 -8.54
N PHE A 14 10.65 -5.57 -7.61
CA PHE A 14 11.86 -5.46 -6.80
C PHE A 14 12.96 -6.32 -7.42
N ILE A 15 14.13 -5.74 -7.65
CA ILE A 15 15.31 -6.49 -8.08
C ILE A 15 16.09 -6.88 -6.83
N ALA A 16 16.29 -8.19 -6.63
CA ALA A 16 17.02 -8.71 -5.49
C ALA A 16 18.48 -8.28 -5.53
N LYS A 17 18.97 -7.72 -4.41
CA LYS A 17 20.38 -7.33 -4.28
C LYS A 17 21.22 -8.54 -3.84
N PRO A 18 22.55 -8.50 -4.00
CA PRO A 18 23.44 -9.53 -3.44
C PRO A 18 23.23 -9.76 -1.93
N SER A 19 22.87 -8.71 -1.18
CA SER A 19 22.55 -8.80 0.25
C SER A 19 21.25 -9.57 0.58
N ASP A 20 20.39 -9.79 -0.40
CA ASP A 20 19.12 -10.51 -0.24
C ASP A 20 19.26 -12.00 -0.59
N GLU A 21 20.40 -12.42 -1.14
CA GLU A 21 20.64 -13.78 -1.62
C GLU A 21 20.58 -14.80 -0.48
N GLY A 22 19.99 -15.97 -0.76
CA GLY A 22 19.84 -17.06 0.21
C GLY A 22 18.73 -16.86 1.23
N GLN A 23 18.20 -15.64 1.40
CA GLN A 23 17.04 -15.37 2.23
C GLN A 23 15.77 -15.95 1.59
N ARG A 24 14.84 -16.41 2.44
CA ARG A 24 13.52 -16.84 1.99
C ARG A 24 12.68 -15.66 1.51
N ILE A 25 11.92 -15.86 0.43
CA ILE A 25 11.10 -14.81 -0.16
C ILE A 25 10.03 -14.28 0.80
N ASP A 26 9.47 -15.11 1.69
CA ASP A 26 8.50 -14.63 2.68
C ASP A 26 9.11 -13.64 3.67
N ASN A 27 10.33 -13.87 4.13
CA ASN A 27 11.08 -12.95 4.99
C ASN A 27 11.45 -11.66 4.24
N PHE A 28 11.90 -11.77 2.99
CA PHE A 28 12.16 -10.61 2.14
C PHE A 28 10.91 -9.74 1.98
N LEU A 29 9.76 -10.35 1.67
CA LEU A 29 8.52 -9.63 1.47
C LEU A 29 8.00 -8.99 2.76
N LEU A 30 8.15 -9.64 3.92
CA LEU A 30 7.79 -9.05 5.21
C LEU A 30 8.64 -7.81 5.54
N LYS A 31 9.93 -7.85 5.21
CA LYS A 31 10.84 -6.72 5.40
C LYS A 31 10.54 -5.57 4.45
N THR A 32 10.22 -5.89 3.19
CA THR A 32 10.00 -4.90 2.12
C THR A 32 8.59 -4.30 2.17
N LEU A 33 7.56 -5.07 2.53
CA LEU A 33 6.15 -4.66 2.56
C LEU A 33 5.66 -4.58 4.01
N LYS A 34 6.08 -3.54 4.72
CA LYS A 34 5.87 -3.37 6.17
C LYS A 34 4.39 -3.39 6.60
N ASP A 35 3.47 -3.00 5.73
CA ASP A 35 2.04 -2.92 6.04
C ASP A 35 1.29 -4.26 5.89
N LEU A 36 1.99 -5.32 5.46
CA LEU A 36 1.36 -6.62 5.24
C LEU A 36 1.68 -7.59 6.36
N SER A 37 0.61 -8.18 6.89
CA SER A 37 0.73 -9.35 7.76
C SER A 37 1.31 -10.56 7.02
N LYS A 38 1.93 -11.47 7.78
CA LYS A 38 2.44 -12.75 7.27
C LYS A 38 1.35 -13.57 6.56
N SER A 39 0.13 -13.57 7.08
CA SER A 39 -1.00 -14.29 6.47
C SER A 39 -1.37 -13.72 5.10
N ASN A 40 -1.33 -12.39 4.93
CA ASN A 40 -1.56 -11.73 3.65
C ASN A 40 -0.48 -12.09 2.62
N ILE A 41 0.81 -12.02 2.98
CA ILE A 41 1.91 -12.42 2.09
C ILE A 41 1.74 -13.87 1.63
N TYR A 42 1.43 -14.78 2.56
CA TYR A 42 1.20 -16.18 2.23
C TYR A 42 -0.02 -16.36 1.30
N LYS A 43 -1.10 -15.61 1.52
CA LYS A 43 -2.27 -15.61 0.63
C LYS A 43 -1.91 -15.15 -0.78
N LEU A 44 -1.11 -14.09 -0.92
CA LEU A 44 -0.69 -13.54 -2.22
C LEU A 44 0.22 -14.51 -2.99
N LEU A 45 1.20 -15.12 -2.31
CA LEU A 45 2.05 -16.16 -2.89
C LEU A 45 1.22 -17.38 -3.31
N ARG A 46 0.31 -17.85 -2.45
CA ARG A 46 -0.61 -18.96 -2.78
C ARG A 46 -1.50 -18.63 -3.97
N LYS A 47 -2.00 -17.41 -4.11
CA LYS A 47 -2.80 -17.01 -5.29
C LYS A 47 -1.95 -16.76 -6.56
N GLY A 48 -0.61 -16.88 -6.48
CA GLY A 48 0.29 -16.59 -7.59
C GLY A 48 0.34 -15.11 -7.98
N GLN A 49 -0.12 -14.24 -7.07
CA GLN A 49 -0.14 -12.80 -7.26
C GLN A 49 1.24 -12.17 -7.05
N ILE A 50 2.15 -12.85 -6.37
CA ILE A 50 3.58 -12.54 -6.31
C ILE A 50 4.33 -13.55 -7.18
N ARG A 51 5.27 -13.06 -8.00
CA ARG A 51 6.03 -13.88 -8.96
C ARG A 51 7.51 -13.54 -8.89
N VAL A 52 8.36 -14.54 -9.13
CA VAL A 52 9.81 -14.38 -9.30
C VAL A 52 10.15 -14.74 -10.73
N ASN A 53 10.78 -13.84 -11.48
CA ASN A 53 11.15 -14.03 -12.88
C ASN A 53 9.96 -14.52 -13.73
N GLY A 54 8.77 -13.96 -13.47
CA GLY A 54 7.52 -14.33 -14.15
C GLY A 54 6.86 -15.64 -13.68
N LYS A 55 7.46 -16.40 -12.76
CA LYS A 55 6.96 -17.70 -12.29
C LYS A 55 6.31 -17.61 -10.91
N ARG A 56 5.30 -18.46 -10.66
CA ARG A 56 4.69 -18.63 -9.32
C ARG A 56 5.72 -19.30 -8.40
N THR A 57 5.79 -18.84 -7.16
CA THR A 57 6.80 -19.31 -6.20
C THR A 57 6.18 -19.71 -4.86
N LYS A 58 6.89 -20.55 -4.11
CA LYS A 58 6.51 -20.96 -2.75
C LYS A 58 7.15 -20.03 -1.72
N PRO A 59 6.55 -19.85 -0.52
CA PRO A 59 7.12 -19.01 0.54
C PRO A 59 8.56 -19.37 0.96
N ILE A 60 8.96 -20.64 0.80
CA ILE A 60 10.30 -21.13 1.16
C ILE A 60 11.36 -20.89 0.07
N TYR A 61 10.97 -20.35 -1.09
CA TYR A 61 11.92 -20.04 -2.16
C TYR A 61 13.04 -19.14 -1.64
N ARG A 62 14.29 -19.54 -1.90
CA ARG A 62 15.47 -18.74 -1.58
C ARG A 62 15.81 -17.85 -2.75
N ILE A 63 15.92 -16.56 -2.45
CA ILE A 63 16.20 -15.52 -3.44
C ILE A 63 17.62 -15.68 -3.98
N VAL A 64 17.75 -15.46 -5.29
CA VAL A 64 19.04 -15.33 -5.98
C VAL A 64 19.25 -13.85 -6.33
N ALA A 65 20.50 -13.39 -6.28
CA ALA A 65 20.83 -12.04 -6.73
C ALA A 65 20.29 -11.80 -8.16
N ASN A 66 19.76 -10.59 -8.39
CA ASN A 66 19.10 -10.17 -9.63
C ASN A 66 17.75 -10.83 -9.93
N ASP A 67 17.18 -11.62 -9.03
CA ASP A 67 15.79 -12.06 -9.16
C ASP A 67 14.84 -10.86 -9.29
N ALA A 68 13.98 -10.90 -10.31
CA ALA A 68 12.90 -9.94 -10.50
C ALA A 68 11.64 -10.39 -9.76
N ILE A 69 11.38 -9.78 -8.61
CA ILE A 69 10.26 -10.10 -7.72
C ILE A 69 9.11 -9.14 -8.00
N ARG A 70 8.11 -9.61 -8.76
CA ARG A 70 6.92 -8.84 -9.09
C ARG A 70 5.84 -9.00 -8.01
N VAL A 71 5.36 -7.88 -7.50
CA VAL A 71 4.22 -7.82 -6.59
C VAL A 71 2.96 -7.25 -7.29
N PRO A 72 1.76 -7.42 -6.71
CA PRO A 72 0.56 -6.76 -7.21
C PRO A 72 0.67 -5.23 -7.20
N PRO A 73 0.16 -4.53 -8.23
CA PRO A 73 0.24 -3.07 -8.31
C PRO A 73 -0.37 -2.33 -7.11
N PHE A 74 -1.46 -2.86 -6.53
CA PHE A 74 -2.16 -2.24 -5.39
C PHE A 74 -1.35 -2.25 -4.08
N LEU A 75 -0.23 -3.00 -4.02
CA LEU A 75 0.65 -3.02 -2.84
C LEU A 75 1.72 -1.93 -2.87
N ILE A 76 1.85 -1.24 -4.00
CA ILE A 76 2.73 -0.10 -4.10
C ILE A 76 1.86 1.13 -3.95
N PRO A 77 2.04 1.89 -2.85
CA PRO A 77 1.39 3.17 -2.74
C PRO A 77 1.77 3.99 -3.97
N ASN A 78 0.78 4.39 -4.76
CA ASN A 78 0.98 5.51 -5.65
C ASN A 78 1.39 6.67 -4.75
N GLN A 79 2.59 7.23 -4.96
CA GLN A 79 3.03 8.47 -4.31
C GLN A 79 2.23 9.69 -4.81
N ASP A 80 1.01 9.47 -5.28
CA ASP A 80 0.16 10.50 -5.85
C ASP A 80 -0.69 11.07 -4.71
N GLY A 81 -0.13 12.12 -4.11
CA GLY A 81 -0.84 13.15 -3.36
C GLY A 81 -0.89 12.94 -1.85
N GLU A 82 -0.61 14.02 -1.13
CA GLU A 82 -1.24 14.28 0.16
C GLU A 82 -2.72 13.94 0.07
N ALA A 83 -3.28 13.38 1.14
CA ALA A 83 -4.66 12.94 1.12
C ALA A 83 -5.58 14.17 0.90
N TYR A 84 -6.09 14.31 -0.32
CA TYR A 84 -6.89 15.47 -0.70
C TYR A 84 -8.27 15.37 -0.05
N VAL A 85 -8.55 16.29 0.88
CA VAL A 85 -9.87 16.46 1.47
C VAL A 85 -10.62 17.49 0.63
N SER A 86 -11.75 17.09 0.05
CA SER A 86 -12.56 18.03 -0.72
C SER A 86 -13.03 19.19 0.15
N GLU A 87 -13.10 20.40 -0.41
CA GLU A 87 -13.65 21.58 0.28
C GLU A 87 -15.08 21.34 0.80
N HIS A 88 -15.85 20.51 0.09
CA HIS A 88 -17.19 20.12 0.50
C HIS A 88 -17.20 19.39 1.86
N ILE A 89 -16.29 18.44 2.06
CA ILE A 89 -16.15 17.69 3.32
C ILE A 89 -15.71 18.65 4.44
N ILE A 90 -14.74 19.52 4.19
CA ILE A 90 -14.30 20.53 5.17
C ILE A 90 -15.49 21.41 5.59
N LYS A 91 -16.28 21.88 4.62
CA LYS A 91 -17.47 22.69 4.89
C LYS A 91 -18.51 21.91 5.70
N GLN A 92 -18.78 20.66 5.37
CA GLN A 92 -19.70 19.80 6.13
C GLN A 92 -19.22 19.59 7.57
N ILE A 93 -17.93 19.37 7.80
CA ILE A 93 -17.36 19.20 9.14
C ILE A 93 -17.51 20.49 9.95
N ARG A 94 -17.15 21.64 9.36
CA ARG A 94 -17.32 22.95 10.03
C ARG A 94 -18.77 23.23 10.41
N GLN A 95 -19.72 22.87 9.55
CA GLN A 95 -21.15 23.01 9.83
C GLN A 95 -21.67 22.02 10.88
N ALA A 96 -20.93 20.94 11.14
CA ALA A 96 -21.27 19.91 12.11
C ALA A 96 -20.69 20.19 13.51
N VAL A 97 -19.89 21.23 13.71
CA VAL A 97 -19.37 21.62 15.02
C VAL A 97 -20.53 22.11 15.90
N ILE A 98 -20.77 21.40 17.00
CA ILE A 98 -21.77 21.77 18.02
C ILE A 98 -21.15 22.76 19.00
N PHE A 99 -19.89 22.53 19.37
CA PHE A 99 -19.18 23.33 20.37
C PHE A 99 -17.67 23.24 20.15
N GLU A 100 -16.95 24.33 20.38
CA GLU A 100 -15.48 24.39 20.26
C GLU A 100 -14.92 25.34 21.33
N ASN A 101 -13.84 24.93 21.98
CA ASN A 101 -13.02 25.78 22.83
C ASN A 101 -11.53 25.41 22.69
N ASN A 102 -10.66 26.04 23.48
CA ASN A 102 -9.21 25.83 23.44
C ASN A 102 -8.75 24.41 23.81
N ASN A 103 -9.64 23.59 24.38
CA ASN A 103 -9.30 22.28 24.92
C ASN A 103 -9.94 21.13 24.13
N PHE A 104 -11.15 21.34 23.59
CA PHE A 104 -11.89 20.31 22.88
C PHE A 104 -12.92 20.87 21.90
N VAL A 105 -13.32 20.02 20.98
CA VAL A 105 -14.41 20.24 20.02
C VAL A 105 -15.43 19.11 20.14
N ILE A 106 -16.72 19.45 20.05
CA ILE A 106 -17.83 18.51 19.94
C ILE A 106 -18.38 18.63 18.53
N ILE A 107 -18.34 17.54 17.78
CA ILE A 107 -18.80 17.50 16.38
C ILE A 107 -19.92 16.48 16.25
N ASN A 108 -21.04 16.90 15.65
CA ASN A 108 -22.10 16.00 15.21
C ASN A 108 -21.71 15.31 13.91
N LYS A 109 -20.82 14.32 14.00
CA LYS A 109 -20.20 13.69 12.83
C LYS A 109 -21.26 13.25 11.79
N PRO A 110 -21.19 13.74 10.53
CA PRO A 110 -22.09 13.30 9.47
C PRO A 110 -22.03 11.78 9.25
N SER A 111 -23.17 11.21 8.83
CA SER A 111 -23.21 9.80 8.39
C SER A 111 -22.32 9.61 7.15
N GLY A 112 -21.65 8.46 7.05
CA GLY A 112 -20.75 8.14 5.95
C GLY A 112 -19.32 8.69 6.05
N LEU A 113 -19.04 9.61 6.99
CA LEU A 113 -17.67 10.07 7.26
C LEU A 113 -16.98 9.15 8.29
N ALA A 114 -15.76 8.68 8.00
CA ALA A 114 -14.99 7.90 8.96
C ALA A 114 -14.46 8.77 10.11
N VAL A 115 -14.24 8.18 11.29
CA VAL A 115 -13.62 8.90 12.43
C VAL A 115 -12.12 9.05 12.22
N HIS A 116 -11.45 7.94 11.89
CA HIS A 116 -10.03 7.86 11.59
C HIS A 116 -9.83 7.17 10.23
N SER A 117 -8.68 7.40 9.62
CA SER A 117 -8.17 6.65 8.48
C SER A 117 -8.03 5.16 8.78
N GLY A 118 -8.01 4.34 7.73
CA GLY A 118 -7.98 2.89 7.87
C GLY A 118 -7.91 2.17 6.53
N THR A 119 -8.13 0.85 6.54
CA THR A 119 -8.08 0.06 5.31
C THR A 119 -9.16 0.52 4.32
N GLY A 120 -8.74 1.17 3.23
CA GLY A 120 -9.64 1.70 2.20
C GLY A 120 -10.14 3.12 2.43
N VAL A 121 -9.80 3.76 3.56
CA VAL A 121 -10.16 5.15 3.86
C VAL A 121 -8.89 5.92 4.19
N ARG A 122 -8.52 6.90 3.35
CA ARG A 122 -7.28 7.66 3.51
C ARG A 122 -7.38 8.78 4.54
N VAL A 123 -8.57 9.36 4.73
CA VAL A 123 -8.83 10.49 5.64
C VAL A 123 -10.09 10.26 6.43
N GLY A 124 -10.01 10.37 7.75
CA GLY A 124 -11.15 10.46 8.66
C GLY A 124 -11.30 11.87 9.21
N LEU A 125 -12.35 12.08 10.01
CA LEU A 125 -12.69 13.36 10.64
C LEU A 125 -11.52 13.99 11.41
N ILE A 126 -10.70 13.17 12.09
CA ILE A 126 -9.63 13.69 12.96
C ILE A 126 -8.33 13.99 12.22
N GLU A 127 -8.25 13.64 10.93
CA GLU A 127 -7.12 13.95 10.06
C GLU A 127 -7.39 15.11 9.09
N VAL A 128 -8.59 15.71 9.18
CA VAL A 128 -8.96 16.94 8.46
C VAL A 128 -8.49 18.18 9.21
#